data_AF-A0A961UX85-F1
#
_entry.id   AF-A0A961UX85-F1
#
_cell.length_a   1.000
_cell.length_b   1.000
_cell.length_c   1.000
_cell.angle_alpha   90.00
_cell.angle_beta   90.00
_cell.angle_gamma   90.00
#
_symmetry.space_group_name_H-M   'P 1'
#
loop_
_entity.id
_entity.type
_entity.pdbx_description
1 polymer ?
#
loop_
_entity_poly.entity_id
_entity_poly.type
_entity_poly.pdbx_seq_one_letter_code
_entity_poly.pdbx_strand_id
1 'polypeptide(L)'
;TDWTIGHVHSGALGWVAMVSFGAIYCLVPWLWKRKALYSIRLVEWHFWISTIGILLYITSMWVSGIMQGLMWRAYDKLGFLSYSFVETVEAMHPYYIIRATGGGLFVLGSLIMAYNLWRTIRGDESIDAAEQPRVAAAPELRLQPAE
;
A
#
# COMPACT_ATOMS: atom_id res chain seq x y z
N THR A 1 2.31 -15.08 16.68
CA THR A 1 3.55 -14.71 15.98
C THR A 1 3.25 -13.56 15.03
N ASP A 2 4.26 -12.96 14.42
CA ASP A 2 4.15 -11.87 13.45
C ASP A 2 3.33 -12.25 12.20
N TRP A 3 3.02 -13.53 12.03
CA TRP A 3 2.08 -14.03 11.03
C TRP A 3 0.72 -13.33 11.10
N THR A 4 0.17 -13.13 12.30
CA THR A 4 -1.12 -12.44 12.48
C THR A 4 -1.04 -10.99 11.99
N ILE A 5 0.10 -10.32 12.24
CA ILE A 5 0.34 -8.95 11.78
C ILE A 5 0.47 -8.92 10.25
N GLY A 6 1.14 -9.91 9.66
CA GLY A 6 1.19 -10.10 8.21
C GLY A 6 -0.19 -10.30 7.59
N HIS A 7 -1.03 -11.14 8.20
CA HIS A 7 -2.43 -11.31 7.77
C HIS A 7 -3.23 -10.01 7.84
N VAL A 8 -3.18 -9.29 8.97
CA VAL A 8 -3.90 -8.01 9.12
C VAL A 8 -3.46 -7.01 8.06
N HIS A 9 -2.16 -6.84 7.83
CA HIS A 9 -1.67 -5.86 6.86
C HIS A 9 -1.88 -6.28 5.41
N SER A 10 -1.97 -7.59 5.12
CA SER A 10 -2.39 -8.05 3.79
C SER A 10 -3.81 -7.59 3.44
N GLY A 11 -4.74 -7.61 4.41
CA GLY A 11 -6.09 -7.08 4.24
C GLY A 11 -6.15 -5.56 4.33
N ALA A 12 -5.52 -4.95 5.35
CA ALA A 12 -5.60 -3.52 5.57
C ALA A 12 -4.94 -2.71 4.44
N LEU A 13 -3.71 -3.07 4.06
CA LEU A 13 -2.96 -2.35 3.03
C LEU A 13 -3.31 -2.87 1.63
N GLY A 14 -3.30 -4.19 1.44
CA GLY A 14 -3.50 -4.81 0.13
C GLY A 14 -4.94 -4.74 -0.39
N TRP A 15 -5.94 -4.72 0.51
CA TRP A 15 -7.35 -4.67 0.12
C TRP A 15 -7.99 -3.32 0.45
N VAL A 16 -8.16 -3.01 1.75
CA VAL A 16 -8.93 -1.85 2.20
C VAL A 16 -8.34 -0.55 1.65
N ALA A 17 -7.04 -0.35 1.82
CA ALA A 17 -6.39 0.88 1.36
C ALA A 17 -6.35 0.97 -0.17
N MET A 18 -6.00 -0.10 -0.90
CA MET A 18 -5.95 -0.06 -2.38
C MET A 18 -7.32 0.25 -3.00
N VAL A 19 -8.39 -0.40 -2.54
CA VAL A 19 -9.75 -0.12 -3.03
C VAL A 19 -10.15 1.32 -2.68
N SER A 20 -9.85 1.78 -1.47
CA SER A 20 -10.15 3.15 -1.05
C SER A 20 -9.39 4.19 -1.87
N PHE A 21 -8.11 3.96 -2.16
CA PHE A 21 -7.29 4.84 -2.99
C PHE A 21 -7.83 4.91 -4.42
N GLY A 22 -8.16 3.76 -5.03
CA GLY A 22 -8.79 3.71 -6.35
C GLY A 22 -10.12 4.46 -6.39
N ALA A 23 -10.97 4.28 -5.37
CA ALA A 23 -12.22 5.02 -5.26
C ALA A 23 -12.00 6.52 -5.14
N ILE A 24 -11.04 6.97 -4.31
CA ILE A 24 -10.71 8.39 -4.14
C ILE A 24 -10.20 9.00 -5.46
N TYR A 25 -9.35 8.30 -6.21
CA TYR A 25 -8.89 8.78 -7.52
C TYR A 25 -10.02 8.99 -8.52
N CYS A 26 -11.08 8.20 -8.45
CA CYS A 26 -12.29 8.41 -9.25
C CYS A 26 -13.16 9.55 -8.69
N LEU A 27 -13.37 9.59 -7.38
CA LEU A 27 -14.33 10.50 -6.74
C LEU A 27 -13.84 11.95 -6.72
N VAL A 28 -12.54 12.21 -6.56
CA VAL A 28 -12.01 13.57 -6.41
C VAL A 28 -12.29 14.44 -7.66
N PRO A 29 -11.99 14.00 -8.90
CA PRO A 29 -12.38 14.77 -10.08
C PRO A 29 -13.89 14.99 -10.17
N TRP A 30 -14.71 14.04 -9.72
CA TRP A 30 -16.17 14.15 -9.77
C TRP A 30 -16.69 15.21 -8.81
N LEU A 31 -16.22 15.20 -7.56
CA LEU A 31 -16.66 16.14 -6.53
C LEU A 31 -16.19 17.58 -6.79
N TRP A 32 -15.00 17.73 -7.39
CA TRP A 32 -14.44 19.04 -7.74
C TRP A 32 -14.71 19.47 -9.20
N LYS A 33 -15.59 18.77 -9.92
CA LYS A 33 -15.96 19.07 -11.31
C LYS A 33 -14.75 19.26 -12.23
N ARG A 34 -13.75 18.41 -12.06
CA ARG A 34 -12.53 18.39 -12.89
C ARG A 34 -12.70 17.39 -14.02
N LYS A 35 -12.17 17.75 -15.20
CA LYS A 35 -12.17 16.88 -16.39
C LYS A 35 -11.22 15.70 -16.26
N ALA A 36 -10.19 15.83 -15.41
CA ALA A 36 -9.09 14.88 -15.28
C ALA A 36 -8.42 15.05 -13.91
N LEU A 37 -7.64 14.05 -13.49
CA LEU A 37 -6.66 14.19 -12.41
C LEU A 37 -5.47 15.04 -12.89
N TYR A 38 -4.71 15.60 -11.96
CA TYR A 38 -3.50 16.37 -12.30
C TYR A 38 -2.47 15.55 -13.10
N SER A 39 -2.16 14.31 -12.68
CA SER A 39 -1.34 13.38 -13.47
C SER A 39 -1.69 11.92 -13.20
N ILE A 40 -1.76 11.11 -14.26
CA ILE A 40 -1.93 9.66 -14.17
C ILE A 40 -0.60 8.97 -13.85
N ARG A 41 0.53 9.51 -14.31
CA ARG A 41 1.85 8.96 -13.96
C ARG A 41 2.09 8.94 -12.46
N LEU A 42 1.62 9.97 -11.73
CA LEU A 42 1.69 9.97 -10.26
C LEU A 42 0.82 8.88 -9.63
N VAL A 43 -0.30 8.51 -10.25
CA VAL A 43 -1.13 7.38 -9.80
C VAL A 43 -0.38 6.06 -9.98
N GLU A 44 0.28 5.87 -11.12
CA GLU A 44 1.11 4.68 -11.39
C GLU A 44 2.29 4.59 -10.41
N TRP A 45 2.98 5.70 -10.14
CA TRP A 45 4.03 5.75 -9.12
C TRP A 45 3.51 5.41 -7.74
N HIS A 46 2.37 5.97 -7.33
CA HIS A 46 1.71 5.62 -6.07
C HIS A 46 1.40 4.12 -6.02
N PHE A 47 0.83 3.55 -7.09
CA PHE A 47 0.51 2.13 -7.17
C PHE A 47 1.75 1.25 -6.99
N TRP A 48 2.83 1.50 -7.73
CA TRP A 48 4.03 0.68 -7.66
C TRP A 48 4.76 0.80 -6.32
N ILE A 49 4.94 2.02 -5.82
CA ILE A 49 5.60 2.25 -4.52
C ILE A 49 4.81 1.58 -3.39
N SER A 50 3.48 1.72 -3.39
CA SER A 50 2.63 1.08 -2.38
C SER A 50 2.65 -0.43 -2.51
N THR A 51 2.60 -0.97 -3.73
CA THR A 51 2.62 -2.43 -3.97
C THR A 51 3.93 -3.04 -3.50
N ILE A 52 5.07 -2.43 -3.82
CA ILE A 52 6.39 -2.89 -3.34
C ILE A 52 6.45 -2.78 -1.81
N GLY A 53 5.95 -1.69 -1.23
CA GLY A 53 5.87 -1.52 0.23
C GLY A 53 5.04 -2.62 0.92
N ILE A 54 3.87 -2.95 0.36
CA ILE A 54 3.01 -4.03 0.83
C ILE A 54 3.73 -5.37 0.75
N LEU A 55 4.37 -5.69 -0.38
CA LEU A 55 5.06 -6.96 -0.57
C LEU A 55 6.20 -7.13 0.44
N LEU A 56 7.02 -6.09 0.67
CA LEU A 56 8.06 -6.12 1.69
C LEU A 56 7.48 -6.30 3.11
N TYR A 57 6.36 -5.65 3.41
CA TYR A 57 5.69 -5.80 4.70
C TYR A 57 5.19 -7.23 4.90
N ILE A 58 4.42 -7.79 3.96
CA ILE A 58 3.82 -9.12 4.11
C ILE A 58 4.89 -10.20 4.16
N THR A 59 5.87 -10.15 3.27
CA THR A 59 6.93 -11.17 3.20
C THR A 59 7.77 -11.20 4.48
N SER A 60 8.16 -10.04 5.03
CA SER A 60 8.89 -9.99 6.30
C SER A 60 8.08 -10.52 7.48
N MET A 61 6.77 -10.26 7.53
CA MET A 61 5.87 -10.76 8.58
C MET A 61 5.57 -12.26 8.47
N TRP A 62 5.54 -12.82 7.26
CA TRP A 62 5.44 -14.27 7.09
C TRP A 62 6.71 -14.98 7.56
N VAL A 63 7.89 -14.52 7.15
CA VAL A 63 9.14 -15.17 7.53
C VAL A 63 9.37 -15.08 9.05
N SER A 64 9.21 -13.89 9.63
CA SER A 64 9.27 -13.73 11.10
C SER A 64 8.19 -14.54 11.82
N GLY A 65 6.97 -14.58 11.28
CA GLY A 65 5.86 -15.33 11.84
C GLY A 65 6.11 -16.84 11.90
N ILE A 66 6.68 -17.41 10.83
CA ILE A 66 7.12 -18.82 10.79
C ILE A 66 8.26 -19.04 11.77
N MET A 67 9.28 -18.17 11.73
CA MET A 67 10.49 -18.32 12.54
C MET A 67 10.19 -18.28 14.04
N GLN A 68 9.39 -17.31 14.50
CA GLN A 68 8.89 -17.29 15.89
C GLN A 68 8.14 -18.58 16.23
N GLY A 69 7.25 -19.02 15.35
CA GLY A 69 6.45 -20.22 15.55
C GLY A 69 7.32 -21.46 15.71
N LEU A 70 8.36 -21.60 14.90
CA LEU A 70 9.31 -22.71 14.94
C LEU A 70 10.23 -22.64 16.15
N MET A 71 10.78 -21.46 16.47
CA MET A 71 11.68 -21.29 17.61
C MET A 71 10.97 -21.56 18.95
N TRP A 72 9.74 -21.07 19.12
CA TRP A 72 8.96 -21.28 20.35
C TRP A 72 8.53 -22.74 20.58
N ARG A 73 8.54 -23.57 19.54
CA ARG A 73 8.21 -25.00 19.63
C ARG A 73 9.43 -25.91 19.44
N ALA A 74 10.63 -25.34 19.38
CA ALA A 74 11.85 -26.11 19.17
C ALA A 74 12.26 -26.76 20.50
N TYR A 75 12.26 -28.09 20.50
CA TYR A 75 12.77 -28.90 21.60
C TYR A 75 14.03 -29.63 21.15
N ASP A 76 15.01 -29.72 22.05
CA ASP A 76 16.22 -30.49 21.81
C ASP A 76 15.97 -32.00 22.01
N LYS A 77 17.02 -32.82 21.81
CA LYS A 77 16.93 -34.28 21.96
C LYS A 77 16.63 -34.73 23.40
N LEU A 78 16.80 -33.84 24.38
CA LEU A 78 16.58 -34.08 25.80
C LEU A 78 15.20 -33.57 26.27
N GLY A 79 14.43 -32.92 25.39
CA GLY A 79 13.12 -32.38 25.68
C GLY A 79 13.12 -30.97 26.29
N PHE A 80 14.26 -30.28 26.30
CA PHE A 80 14.34 -28.87 26.72
C PHE A 80 14.06 -27.93 25.55
N LEU A 81 13.59 -26.72 25.84
CA LEU A 81 13.44 -25.65 24.83
C LEU A 81 14.80 -25.28 24.26
N SER A 82 14.93 -25.37 22.92
CA SER A 82 16.19 -25.10 22.22
C SER A 82 16.54 -23.61 22.14
N TYR A 83 15.55 -22.72 22.27
CA TYR A 83 15.72 -21.28 22.23
C TYR A 83 14.99 -20.63 23.39
N SER A 84 15.64 -19.65 24.00
CA SER A 84 15.00 -18.70 24.90
C SER A 84 14.10 -17.73 24.14
N PHE A 85 13.19 -17.09 24.86
CA PHE A 85 12.32 -16.07 24.27
C PHE A 85 13.12 -14.86 23.73
N VAL A 86 14.17 -14.44 24.45
CA VAL A 86 15.01 -13.29 24.06
C VAL A 86 15.74 -13.55 22.74
N GLU A 87 16.30 -14.75 22.54
CA GLU A 87 16.93 -15.13 21.26
C GLU A 87 15.94 -15.09 20.10
N THR A 88 14.67 -15.46 20.36
CA THR A 88 13.62 -15.35 19.34
C THR A 88 13.31 -13.88 19.01
N VAL A 89 13.31 -12.98 20.00
CA VAL A 89 13.10 -11.54 19.78
C VAL A 89 14.26 -10.92 19.00
N GLU A 90 15.49 -11.25 19.36
CA GLU A 90 16.69 -10.77 18.67
C GLU A 90 16.71 -11.20 17.20
N ALA A 91 16.36 -12.46 16.93
CA ALA A 91 16.26 -12.97 15.57
C ALA A 91 15.19 -12.26 14.71
N MET A 92 14.19 -11.59 15.32
CA MET A 92 13.18 -10.83 14.58
C MET A 92 13.61 -9.44 14.13
N HIS A 93 14.66 -8.88 14.73
CA HIS A 93 15.10 -7.50 14.46
C HIS A 93 15.23 -7.13 12.96
N PRO A 94 15.90 -7.93 12.09
CA PRO A 94 16.00 -7.60 10.67
C PRO A 94 14.63 -7.51 9.98
N TYR A 95 13.66 -8.36 10.37
CA TYR A 95 12.31 -8.34 9.79
C TYR A 95 11.52 -7.10 10.22
N TYR A 96 11.76 -6.57 11.43
CA TYR A 96 11.16 -5.31 11.86
C TYR A 96 11.68 -4.11 11.09
N ILE A 97 12.96 -4.12 10.69
CA ILE A 97 13.52 -3.11 9.80
C ILE A 97 12.86 -3.19 8.43
N ILE A 98 12.77 -4.38 7.82
CA ILE A 98 12.13 -4.57 6.51
C ILE A 98 10.66 -4.13 6.57
N ARG A 99 9.95 -4.48 7.64
CA ARG A 99 8.57 -4.04 7.88
C ARG A 99 8.45 -2.52 7.90
N ALA A 100 9.32 -1.85 8.67
CA ALA A 100 9.31 -0.39 8.77
C ALA A 100 9.60 0.26 7.42
N THR A 101 10.54 -0.28 6.65
CA THR A 101 10.84 0.19 5.30
C THR A 101 9.65 -0.01 4.35
N GLY A 102 9.02 -1.19 4.37
CA GLY A 102 7.82 -1.46 3.56
C GLY A 102 6.65 -0.54 3.90
N GLY A 103 6.39 -0.32 5.19
CA GLY A 103 5.41 0.66 5.66
C GLY A 103 5.77 2.10 5.28
N GLY A 104 7.05 2.46 5.34
CA GLY A 104 7.56 3.76 4.92
C GLY A 104 7.32 4.04 3.43
N LEU A 105 7.56 3.05 2.57
CA LEU A 105 7.23 3.15 1.15
C LEU A 105 5.73 3.34 0.94
N PHE A 106 4.89 2.61 1.67
CA PHE A 106 3.43 2.77 1.59
C PHE A 106 2.97 4.18 1.96
N VAL A 107 3.53 4.75 3.05
CA VAL A 107 3.26 6.13 3.46
C VAL A 107 3.75 7.11 2.40
N LEU A 108 4.95 6.90 1.84
CA LEU A 108 5.47 7.73 0.75
C LEU A 108 4.54 7.71 -0.47
N GLY A 109 4.02 6.54 -0.85
CA GLY A 109 3.00 6.40 -1.88
C GLY A 109 1.74 7.22 -1.56
N SER A 110 1.27 7.17 -0.32
CA SER A 110 0.10 7.94 0.14
C SER A 110 0.34 9.45 0.09
N LEU A 111 1.58 9.91 0.33
CA LEU A 111 1.95 11.32 0.17
C LEU A 111 1.94 11.75 -1.31
N ILE A 112 2.38 10.88 -2.24
CA ILE A 112 2.28 11.13 -3.68
C ILE A 112 0.81 11.27 -4.09
N MET A 113 -0.07 10.42 -3.56
CA MET A 113 -1.51 10.56 -3.75
C MET A 113 -2.01 11.91 -3.25
N ALA A 114 -1.70 12.26 -1.99
CA ALA A 114 -2.16 13.51 -1.39
C ALA A 114 -1.73 14.73 -2.22
N TYR A 115 -0.49 14.74 -2.72
CA TYR A 115 0.01 15.78 -3.61
C TYR A 115 -0.77 15.83 -4.94
N ASN A 116 -0.98 14.69 -5.60
CA ASN A 116 -1.71 14.64 -6.88
C ASN A 116 -3.16 15.14 -6.73
N LEU A 117 -3.83 14.73 -5.65
CA LEU A 117 -5.19 15.16 -5.34
C LEU A 117 -5.25 16.66 -4.99
N TRP A 118 -4.29 17.16 -4.22
CA TRP A 118 -4.21 18.59 -3.90
C TRP A 118 -4.06 19.47 -5.14
N ARG A 119 -3.15 19.10 -6.07
CA ARG A 119 -2.98 19.80 -7.37
C ARG A 119 -4.27 19.74 -8.20
N THR A 120 -4.98 18.61 -8.19
CA THR A 120 -6.26 18.44 -8.88
C THR A 120 -7.35 19.35 -8.30
N ILE A 121 -7.44 19.42 -6.98
CA ILE A 121 -8.42 20.26 -6.26
C ILE A 121 -8.17 21.74 -6.54
N ARG A 122 -6.90 22.18 -6.51
CA ARG A 122 -6.48 23.55 -6.83
C ARG A 122 -6.87 23.99 -8.24
N GLY A 123 -7.00 23.04 -9.17
CA GLY A 123 -7.41 23.30 -10.55
C GLY A 123 -6.27 23.60 -11.49
N ASP A 124 -5.08 23.13 -11.14
CA ASP A 124 -3.93 23.21 -12.03
C ASP A 124 -4.20 22.39 -13.30
N GLU A 125 -3.65 22.84 -14.43
CA GLU A 125 -3.78 22.12 -15.69
C GLU A 125 -3.22 20.71 -15.56
N SER A 126 -4.01 19.74 -16.04
CA SER A 126 -3.62 18.34 -16.04
C SER A 126 -2.51 18.12 -17.07
N ILE A 127 -1.40 17.54 -16.63
CA ILE A 127 -0.21 17.34 -17.47
C ILE A 127 -0.49 16.27 -18.54
N ASP A 128 -1.32 15.28 -18.22
CA ASP A 128 -1.54 14.10 -19.05
C ASP A 128 -3.02 13.98 -19.49
N ALA A 129 -3.76 15.09 -19.57
CA ALA A 129 -5.23 15.10 -19.73
C ALA A 129 -5.74 14.29 -20.94
N ALA A 130 -5.00 14.31 -22.05
CA ALA A 130 -5.37 13.63 -23.29
C ALA A 130 -5.24 12.10 -23.21
N GLU A 131 -4.39 11.60 -22.30
CA GLU A 131 -4.10 10.16 -22.14
C GLU A 131 -5.00 9.52 -21.06
N GLN A 132 -5.76 10.31 -20.30
CA GLN A 132 -6.53 9.78 -19.18
C GLN A 132 -7.79 9.05 -19.62
N PRO A 133 -8.13 7.91 -18.99
CA PRO A 133 -9.37 7.20 -19.29
C PRO A 133 -10.58 8.10 -18.97
N ARG A 134 -11.54 8.18 -19.91
CA ARG A 134 -12.76 9.03 -19.78
C ARG A 134 -13.58 8.76 -18.53
N VAL A 135 -13.45 7.57 -17.93
CA VAL A 135 -14.11 7.20 -16.67
C VAL A 135 -13.63 8.07 -15.49
N ALA A 136 -12.39 8.57 -15.55
CA ALA A 136 -11.83 9.46 -14.53
C ALA A 136 -12.45 10.87 -14.54
N ALA A 137 -13.08 11.30 -15.64
CA ALA A 137 -13.80 12.57 -15.69
C ALA A 137 -15.12 12.50 -14.91
N ALA A 138 -15.52 13.63 -14.30
CA ALA A 138 -16.86 13.80 -13.74
C ALA A 138 -17.91 13.31 -14.74
N PRO A 139 -18.92 12.52 -14.33
CA PRO A 139 -19.92 11.97 -15.25
C PRO A 139 -20.57 13.04 -16.13
N GLU A 140 -20.80 14.22 -15.56
CA GLU A 140 -21.34 15.41 -16.22
C GLU A 140 -20.40 16.07 -17.25
N LEU A 141 -19.10 15.81 -17.17
CA LEU A 141 -18.06 16.31 -18.08
C LEU A 141 -17.60 15.27 -19.11
N ARG A 142 -18.13 14.04 -19.04
CA ARG A 142 -17.98 13.05 -20.11
C ARG A 142 -18.86 13.50 -21.27
N LEU A 143 -18.29 14.22 -22.23
CA LEU A 143 -18.98 14.53 -23.48
C LEU A 143 -19.53 13.23 -24.09
N GLN A 144 -20.85 13.15 -24.27
CA GLN A 144 -21.48 12.09 -25.04
C GLN A 144 -20.85 12.11 -26.45
N PRO A 145 -20.56 10.95 -27.07
CA PRO A 145 -20.32 10.93 -28.50
C PRO A 145 -21.57 11.53 -29.15
N ALA A 146 -21.42 12.57 -29.95
CA ALA A 146 -22.49 12.97 -30.86
C ALA A 146 -22.81 11.74 -31.72
N GLU A 147 -24.06 11.28 -31.69
CA GLU A 147 -24.60 10.33 -32.67
C GLU A 147 -24.41 10.86 -34.10
#